data_AF-W2TPZ4-F1
#
_entry.id   AF-W2TPZ4-F1
#
_cell.length_a   1.000
_cell.length_b   1.000
_cell.length_c   1.000
_cell.angle_alpha   90.00
_cell.angle_beta   90.00
_cell.angle_gamma   90.00
#
_symmetry.space_group_name_H-M   'P 1'
#
loop_
_entity.id
_entity.type
_entity.pdbx_description
1 polymer ?
#
loop_
_entity_poly.entity_id
_entity_poly.type
_entity_poly.pdbx_seq_one_letter_code
_entity_poly.pdbx_strand_id
1 'polypeptide(L)'
;MFAGVALIFAWWVLGSSAILIARYFKPLFPRKRLLGTAVWFQLHRDLFVVSLVLQILAVVFIFWQASWVWYQCSYQCTPKDFSKKMHAITGIIATILAALQPFIGFARPSPNSEYRYIFNWTHWDLIIML
;
A
#
# COMPACT_ATOMS: atom_id res chain seq x y z
N MET A 1 20.47 -3.65 0.43
CA MET A 1 20.44 -2.16 0.41
C MET A 1 19.40 -1.64 -0.57
N PHE A 2 19.42 -2.06 -1.85
CA PHE A 2 18.46 -1.59 -2.86
C PHE A 2 16.98 -1.82 -2.54
N ALA A 3 16.62 -3.00 -2.00
CA ALA A 3 15.23 -3.30 -1.64
C ALA A 3 14.66 -2.36 -0.54
N GLY A 4 15.50 -1.95 0.42
CA GLY A 4 15.08 -1.02 1.48
C GLY A 4 14.79 0.38 0.93
N VAL A 5 15.64 0.89 0.02
CA VAL A 5 15.41 2.18 -0.66
C VAL A 5 14.14 2.13 -1.51
N ALA A 6 13.92 1.03 -2.23
CA ALA A 6 12.71 0.83 -3.03
C ALA A 6 11.44 0.85 -2.16
N LEU A 7 11.46 0.22 -0.98
CA LEU A 7 10.33 0.26 -0.03
C LEU A 7 10.07 1.67 0.48
N ILE A 8 11.10 2.40 0.89
CA ILE A 8 10.96 3.80 1.35
C ILE A 8 10.35 4.65 0.23
N PHE A 9 10.87 4.55 -0.99
CA PHE A 9 10.35 5.31 -2.12
C PHE A 9 8.90 4.95 -2.44
N ALA A 10 8.56 3.66 -2.46
CA ALA A 10 7.20 3.19 -2.73
C ALA A 10 6.20 3.69 -1.66
N TRP A 11 6.55 3.63 -0.38
CA TRP A 11 5.68 4.07 0.71
C TRP A 11 5.60 5.59 0.83
N TRP A 12 6.75 6.23 1.08
CA TRP A 12 6.80 7.63 1.46
C TRP A 12 6.60 8.58 0.28
N VAL A 13 7.04 8.18 -0.93
CA VAL A 13 6.92 9.06 -2.10
C VAL A 13 5.66 8.73 -2.85
N LEU A 14 5.53 7.50 -3.36
CA LEU A 14 4.39 7.14 -4.21
C LEU A 14 3.08 7.06 -3.43
N GLY A 15 3.09 6.41 -2.26
CA GLY A 15 1.91 6.27 -1.40
C GLY A 15 1.37 7.63 -0.93
N SER A 16 2.23 8.47 -0.34
CA SER A 16 1.83 9.81 0.10
C SER A 16 1.37 10.70 -1.05
N SER A 17 2.03 10.63 -2.22
CA SER A 17 1.59 11.37 -3.42
C SER A 17 0.20 10.93 -3.89
N ALA A 18 -0.09 9.63 -3.87
CA ALA A 18 -1.41 9.10 -4.23
C ALA A 18 -2.51 9.65 -3.31
N ILE A 19 -2.25 9.75 -2.00
CA ILE A 19 -3.18 10.32 -1.01
C ILE A 19 -3.40 11.82 -1.28
N LEU A 20 -2.32 12.57 -1.51
CA LEU A 20 -2.40 14.01 -1.79
C LEU A 20 -3.21 14.30 -3.06
N ILE A 21 -3.02 13.51 -4.13
CA ILE A 21 -3.80 13.62 -5.36
C ILE A 21 -5.29 13.37 -5.10
N ALA A 22 -5.64 12.33 -4.35
CA ALA A 22 -7.03 12.05 -4.00
C ALA A 22 -7.69 13.16 -3.18
N ARG A 23 -6.91 13.92 -2.40
CA ARG A 23 -7.41 15.01 -1.57
C ARG A 23 -7.52 16.34 -2.34
N TYR A 24 -6.48 16.72 -3.06
CA TYR A 24 -6.34 18.08 -3.59
C TYR A 24 -6.56 18.20 -5.11
N PHE A 25 -6.46 17.12 -5.88
CA PHE A 25 -6.51 17.21 -7.35
C PHE A 25 -7.92 17.01 -7.93
N LYS A 26 -8.90 16.73 -7.09
CA LYS A 26 -10.33 16.65 -7.46
C LYS A 26 -10.84 17.86 -8.28
N PRO A 27 -10.60 19.12 -7.88
CA PRO A 27 -11.09 20.30 -8.61
C PRO A 27 -10.24 20.72 -9.82
N LEU A 28 -9.03 20.18 -10.01
CA LEU A 28 -8.10 20.65 -11.04
C LEU A 28 -8.51 20.27 -12.46
N PHE A 29 -9.23 19.15 -12.63
CA PHE A 29 -9.56 18.58 -13.93
C PHE A 29 -11.05 18.20 -14.06
N PRO A 30 -12.00 19.15 -13.88
CA PRO A 30 -13.43 18.83 -13.76
C PRO A 30 -14.05 18.31 -15.06
N ARG A 31 -13.50 18.67 -16.23
CA ARG A 31 -14.01 18.31 -17.56
C ARG A 31 -13.13 17.31 -18.32
N LYS A 32 -11.98 16.95 -17.77
CA LYS A 32 -11.04 16.02 -18.41
C LYS A 32 -11.19 14.64 -17.77
N ARG A 33 -11.23 13.62 -18.61
CA ARG A 33 -11.20 12.21 -18.20
C ARG A 33 -9.95 11.56 -18.78
N LEU A 34 -9.31 10.71 -18.00
CA LEU A 34 -8.20 9.87 -18.43
C LEU A 34 -8.68 8.43 -18.38
N LEU A 35 -8.59 7.70 -19.51
CA LEU A 35 -9.07 6.32 -19.62
C LEU A 35 -10.54 6.12 -19.15
N GLY A 36 -11.41 7.10 -19.47
CA GLY A 36 -12.83 7.05 -19.12
C GLY A 36 -13.19 7.42 -17.67
N THR A 37 -12.20 7.60 -16.78
CA THR A 37 -12.42 8.01 -15.38
C THR A 37 -11.88 9.42 -15.10
N ALA A 38 -12.20 10.00 -13.95
CA ALA A 38 -11.67 11.31 -13.56
C ALA A 38 -10.14 11.25 -13.42
N VAL A 39 -9.43 12.28 -13.91
CA VAL A 39 -7.95 12.30 -13.94
C VAL A 39 -7.34 12.00 -12.57
N TRP A 40 -7.85 12.64 -11.51
CA TRP A 40 -7.36 12.41 -10.14
C TRP A 40 -7.54 10.96 -9.70
N PHE A 41 -8.62 10.29 -10.13
CA PHE A 41 -8.92 8.92 -9.75
C PHE A 41 -8.00 7.93 -10.47
N GLN A 42 -7.75 8.18 -11.75
CA GLN A 42 -6.80 7.40 -12.53
C GLN A 42 -5.38 7.53 -11.97
N LEU A 43 -4.91 8.76 -11.72
CA LEU A 43 -3.58 9.00 -11.16
C LEU A 43 -3.41 8.40 -9.75
N HIS A 44 -4.43 8.53 -8.90
CA HIS A 44 -4.42 7.91 -7.57
C HIS A 44 -4.27 6.39 -7.67
N ARG A 45 -5.08 5.74 -8.53
CA ARG A 45 -5.02 4.29 -8.75
C ARG A 45 -3.65 3.85 -9.28
N ASP A 46 -3.15 4.55 -10.29
CA ASP A 46 -1.91 4.14 -10.97
C ASP A 46 -0.70 4.26 -10.05
N LEU A 47 -0.62 5.35 -9.27
CA LEU A 47 0.45 5.51 -8.27
C LEU A 47 0.40 4.44 -7.17
N PHE A 48 -0.80 4.08 -6.71
CA PHE A 48 -0.96 3.04 -5.70
C PHE A 48 -0.59 1.66 -6.24
N VAL A 49 -0.97 1.34 -7.48
CA VAL A 49 -0.60 0.09 -8.16
C VAL A 49 0.92 0.00 -8.37
N VAL A 50 1.56 1.07 -8.85
CA VAL A 50 3.01 1.10 -9.01
C VAL A 50 3.72 0.96 -7.66
N SER A 51 3.23 1.64 -6.61
CA SER A 51 3.74 1.49 -5.25
C SER A 51 3.64 0.04 -4.77
N LEU A 52 2.48 -0.61 -4.93
CA LEU A 52 2.26 -1.99 -4.51
C LEU A 52 3.17 -2.97 -5.25
N VAL A 53 3.33 -2.82 -6.57
CA VAL A 53 4.24 -3.67 -7.37
C VAL A 53 5.68 -3.53 -6.87
N LEU A 54 6.16 -2.30 -6.63
CA LEU A 54 7.50 -2.07 -6.10
C LEU A 54 7.68 -2.68 -4.71
N GLN A 55 6.67 -2.60 -3.84
CA GLN A 55 6.69 -3.23 -2.51
C GLN A 55 6.79 -4.75 -2.60
N ILE A 56 5.95 -5.39 -3.42
CA ILE A 56 5.95 -6.85 -3.59
C ILE A 56 7.31 -7.30 -4.12
N LEU A 57 7.84 -6.64 -5.16
CA LEU A 57 9.16 -6.96 -5.70
C LEU A 57 10.26 -6.79 -4.65
N ALA A 58 10.25 -5.70 -3.90
CA ALA A 58 11.25 -5.45 -2.85
C ALA A 58 11.19 -6.50 -1.74
N VAL A 59 9.99 -6.89 -1.29
CA VAL A 59 9.81 -7.95 -0.29
C VAL A 59 10.28 -9.30 -0.81
N VAL A 60 9.95 -9.66 -2.06
CA VAL A 60 10.45 -10.88 -2.70
C VAL A 60 11.97 -10.88 -2.79
N PHE A 61 12.60 -9.76 -3.17
CA PHE A 61 14.06 -9.65 -3.20
C PHE A 61 14.69 -9.78 -1.81
N ILE A 62 14.05 -9.27 -0.76
CA ILE A 62 14.51 -9.44 0.63
C ILE A 62 14.51 -10.92 1.01
N PHE A 63 13.43 -11.66 0.72
CA PHE A 63 13.36 -13.09 0.99
C PHE A 63 14.32 -13.91 0.15
N TRP A 64 14.49 -13.54 -1.12
CA TRP A 64 15.47 -14.15 -2.00
C TRP A 64 16.90 -14.00 -1.45
N GLN A 65 17.27 -12.79 -1.03
CA GLN A 65 18.59 -12.53 -0.44
C GLN A 65 18.79 -13.24 0.90
N ALA A 66 17.71 -13.47 1.65
CA ALA A 66 17.71 -14.25 2.89
C ALA A 66 17.62 -15.78 2.64
N SER A 67 17.70 -16.24 1.39
CA SER A 67 17.55 -17.66 1.01
C SER A 67 16.29 -18.31 1.56
N TRP A 68 15.20 -17.54 1.69
CA TRP A 68 13.91 -17.96 2.26
C TRP A 68 14.00 -18.49 3.70
N VAL A 69 15.08 -18.18 4.41
CA VAL A 69 15.26 -18.57 5.81
C VAL A 69 14.53 -17.57 6.70
N TRP A 70 13.63 -18.08 7.54
CA TRP A 70 12.94 -17.25 8.52
C TRP A 70 13.77 -17.04 9.79
N TYR A 71 13.66 -15.86 10.38
CA TYR A 71 14.25 -15.61 11.69
C TYR A 71 13.53 -16.44 12.77
N GLN A 72 14.18 -17.50 13.23
CA GLN A 72 13.73 -18.28 14.38
C GLN A 72 14.32 -17.67 15.65
N CYS A 73 13.47 -16.96 16.40
CA CYS A 73 13.84 -16.42 17.70
C CYS A 73 13.20 -17.28 18.80
N SER A 74 14.03 -17.96 19.61
CA SER A 74 13.63 -18.71 20.80
C SER A 74 13.71 -17.84 22.07
N TYR A 75 13.48 -18.39 23.27
CA TYR A 75 13.41 -17.68 24.56
C TYR A 75 14.69 -16.87 24.94
N GLN A 76 15.82 -17.09 24.27
CA GLN A 76 17.10 -16.40 24.51
C GLN A 76 17.46 -15.35 23.43
N CYS A 77 16.48 -14.58 22.94
CA CYS A 77 16.75 -13.57 21.92
C CYS A 77 17.23 -12.24 22.48
N THR A 78 18.23 -11.64 21.80
CA THR A 78 18.61 -10.26 22.07
C THR A 78 17.50 -9.31 21.60
N PRO A 79 17.37 -8.11 22.19
CA PRO A 79 16.40 -7.10 21.74
C PRO A 79 16.51 -6.77 20.24
N LYS A 80 17.73 -6.84 19.68
CA LYS A 80 18.00 -6.60 18.27
C LYS A 80 17.40 -7.66 17.36
N ASP A 81 17.47 -8.93 17.77
CA ASP A 81 16.92 -10.04 16.97
C ASP A 81 15.39 -10.07 17.06
N PHE A 82 14.84 -9.73 18.23
CA PHE A 82 13.41 -9.52 18.39
C PHE A 82 12.89 -8.40 17.47
N SER A 83 13.57 -7.25 17.43
CA SER A 83 13.20 -6.13 16.56
C SER A 83 13.19 -6.51 15.08
N LYS A 84 14.20 -7.25 14.60
CA LYS A 84 14.24 -7.74 13.21
C LYS A 84 13.07 -8.67 12.88
N LYS A 85 12.76 -9.61 13.79
CA LYS A 85 11.62 -10.53 13.62
C LYS A 85 10.30 -9.75 13.57
N MET A 86 10.10 -8.81 14.49
CA MET A 86 8.88 -8.00 14.53
C MET A 86 8.76 -7.09 13.30
N HIS A 87 9.86 -6.51 12.82
CA HIS A 87 9.89 -5.75 11.57
C HIS A 87 9.47 -6.60 10.37
N ALA A 88 9.99 -7.83 10.25
CA ALA A 88 9.60 -8.73 9.17
C ALA A 88 8.10 -9.09 9.25
N ILE A 89 7.59 -9.45 10.44
CA ILE A 89 6.17 -9.77 10.64
C ILE A 89 5.27 -8.59 10.28
N THR A 90 5.56 -7.41 10.83
CA THR A 90 4.78 -6.19 10.58
C THR A 90 4.84 -5.78 9.12
N GLY A 91 6.00 -5.88 8.46
CA GLY A 91 6.15 -5.59 7.04
C GLY A 91 5.33 -6.51 6.14
N ILE A 92 5.22 -7.81 6.47
CA ILE A 92 4.37 -8.75 5.72
C ILE A 92 2.90 -8.41 5.90
N ILE A 93 2.46 -8.17 7.15
CA ILE A 93 1.08 -7.77 7.44
C ILE A 93 0.73 -6.51 6.65
N ALA A 94 1.60 -5.49 6.69
CA ALA A 94 1.42 -4.26 5.94
C ALA A 94 1.37 -4.51 4.42
N THR A 95 2.22 -5.39 3.88
CA THR A 95 2.19 -5.74 2.44
C THR A 95 0.88 -6.43 2.06
N ILE A 96 0.34 -7.31 2.91
CA ILE A 96 -0.95 -7.98 2.69
C ILE A 96 -2.09 -6.96 2.71
N LEU A 97 -2.11 -6.08 3.73
CA LEU A 97 -3.12 -5.02 3.83
C LEU A 97 -3.07 -4.08 2.61
N ALA A 98 -1.87 -3.71 2.17
CA ALA A 98 -1.66 -2.90 0.96
C ALA A 98 -2.13 -3.63 -0.31
N ALA A 99 -1.94 -4.95 -0.39
CA ALA A 99 -2.42 -5.76 -1.50
C ALA A 99 -3.95 -5.89 -1.51
N LEU A 100 -4.63 -5.85 -0.36
CA LEU A 100 -6.10 -5.89 -0.26
C LEU A 100 -6.77 -4.60 -0.75
N GLN A 101 -6.08 -3.45 -0.65
CA GLN A 101 -6.59 -2.14 -1.08
C GLN A 101 -7.18 -2.10 -2.49
N PRO A 102 -6.50 -2.56 -3.56
CA PRO A 102 -7.06 -2.56 -4.91
C PRO A 102 -8.30 -3.45 -5.03
N PHE A 103 -8.36 -4.61 -4.36
CA PHE A 103 -9.53 -5.49 -4.41
C PHE A 103 -10.78 -4.83 -3.83
N ILE A 104 -10.62 -4.15 -2.69
CA ILE A 104 -11.69 -3.35 -2.10
C ILE A 104 -12.07 -2.21 -3.04
N GLY A 105 -11.08 -1.53 -3.62
CA GLY A 105 -11.29 -0.48 -4.63
C GLY A 105 -12.07 -0.93 -5.86
N PHE A 106 -11.93 -2.20 -6.29
CA PHE A 106 -12.76 -2.79 -7.35
C PHE A 106 -14.19 -3.07 -6.91
N ALA A 107 -14.39 -3.47 -5.65
CA ALA A 107 -15.71 -3.64 -5.05
C ALA A 107 -16.42 -2.31 -4.71
N ARG A 108 -15.89 -1.17 -5.17
CA ARG A 108 -16.43 0.17 -4.89
C ARG A 108 -17.89 0.30 -5.36
N PRO A 109 -18.84 0.58 -4.46
CA PRO A 109 -20.24 0.76 -4.81
C PRO A 109 -20.51 2.01 -5.67
N SER A 110 -21.62 1.96 -6.42
CA SER A 110 -22.18 3.11 -7.16
C SER A 110 -22.31 4.35 -6.27
N PRO A 111 -22.17 5.58 -6.82
CA PRO A 111 -22.38 6.82 -6.08
C PRO A 111 -23.65 6.91 -5.25
N ASN A 112 -24.72 6.25 -5.69
CA ASN A 112 -26.03 6.30 -5.06
C ASN A 112 -26.36 5.07 -4.20
N SER A 113 -25.38 4.19 -3.93
CA SER A 113 -25.60 2.98 -3.12
C SER A 113 -25.53 3.28 -1.62
N GLU A 114 -26.47 2.71 -0.85
CA GLU A 114 -26.50 2.83 0.62
C GLU A 114 -25.27 2.21 1.30
N TYR A 115 -24.62 1.21 0.69
CA TYR A 115 -23.41 0.58 1.23
C TYR A 115 -22.13 1.39 1.04
N ARG A 116 -22.21 2.56 0.41
CA ARG A 116 -21.04 3.39 0.10
C ARG A 116 -20.37 3.97 1.35
N TYR A 117 -21.11 4.18 2.44
CA TYR A 117 -20.51 4.62 3.71
C TYR A 117 -19.60 3.52 4.28
N ILE A 118 -20.02 2.25 4.25
CA ILE A 118 -19.23 1.11 4.73
C ILE A 118 -17.93 1.05 3.93
N PHE A 119 -18.03 1.10 2.60
CA PHE A 119 -16.85 1.12 1.73
C PHE A 119 -15.90 2.27 2.08
N ASN A 120 -16.41 3.49 2.28
CA ASN A 120 -15.57 4.65 2.58
C ASN A 120 -14.83 4.50 3.92
N TRP A 121 -15.51 4.01 4.96
CA TRP A 121 -14.91 3.76 6.27
C TRP A 121 -13.86 2.65 6.19
N THR A 122 -14.21 1.50 5.63
CA THR A 122 -13.28 0.37 5.48
C THR A 122 -12.05 0.74 4.64
N HIS A 123 -12.24 1.45 3.52
CA HIS A 123 -11.13 1.88 2.67
C HIS A 123 -10.23 2.90 3.38
N TRP A 124 -10.81 3.83 4.14
CA TRP A 124 -10.06 4.84 4.90
C TRP A 124 -9.31 4.23 6.10
N ASP A 125 -9.95 3.36 6.88
CA ASP A 125 -9.32 2.67 8.02
C ASP A 125 -8.11 1.85 7.57
N LEU A 126 -8.25 1.11 6.46
CA LEU A 126 -7.13 0.35 5.90
C LEU A 126 -5.99 1.24 5.39
N ILE A 127 -6.28 2.48 4.97
CA ILE A 127 -5.22 3.44 4.59
C ILE A 127 -4.46 3.93 5.83
N ILE A 128 -5.12 4.10 6.98
CA ILE A 128 -4.47 4.57 8.21
C ILE A 128 -3.64 3.49 8.88
N MET A 129 -4.04 2.23 8.75
CA MET A 129 -3.29 1.08 9.29
C MET A 129 -2.00 0.77 8.51
N LEU A 130 -1.78 1.44 7.36
CA LEU A 130 -0.60 1.35 6.50
C LEU A 130 0.29 2.58 6.68
#